data_AF-A0A1V8Y4Z1-F1
#
_entry.id   AF-A0A1V8Y4Z1-F1
#
_cell.length_a   1.000
_cell.length_b   1.000
_cell.length_c   1.000
_cell.angle_alpha   90.00
_cell.angle_beta   90.00
_cell.angle_gamma   90.00
#
_symmetry.space_group_name_H-M   'P 1'
#
loop_
_entity.id
_entity.type
_entity.pdbx_description
1 polymer ?
#
loop_
_entity_poly.entity_id
_entity_poly.type
_entity_poly.pdbx_seq_one_letter_code
_entity_poly.pdbx_strand_id
1 'polypeptide(L)'
;MEKLPTTKYFQTKNLNHLAGEVKTAKNGKPILTGAHSQHPDFYAKESGIVYESEGKVVEGMPYKATVRYKVEGKIVTTKGPLSTVFPDNWNAEKITSEVERIIEMKKPAHVEPGKLTLQGTETGGKFDIEVEMNVKANGKVTLVTTYPLLK
;
A
#
# COMPACT_ATOMS: atom_id res chain seq x y z
N MET A 1 12.86 -10.19 13.96
CA MET A 1 11.75 -10.06 12.98
C MET A 1 10.53 -9.64 13.78
N GLU A 2 10.09 -8.39 13.64
CA GLU A 2 8.89 -7.91 14.31
C GLU A 2 7.67 -8.64 13.72
N LYS A 3 6.73 -9.04 14.58
CA LYS A 3 5.59 -9.85 14.15
C LYS A 3 4.57 -8.93 13.49
N LEU A 4 4.33 -9.11 12.18
CA LEU A 4 3.30 -8.35 11.46
C LEU A 4 1.95 -8.47 12.18
N PRO A 5 1.12 -7.41 12.14
CA PRO A 5 -0.19 -7.43 12.78
C PRO A 5 -1.07 -8.54 12.19
N THR A 6 -1.94 -9.10 13.03
CA THR A 6 -2.96 -10.04 12.57
C THR A 6 -4.09 -9.23 11.94
N THR A 7 -4.51 -9.58 10.72
CA THR A 7 -5.47 -8.78 9.94
C THR A 7 -6.57 -9.65 9.34
N LYS A 8 -7.74 -9.05 9.12
CA LYS A 8 -8.91 -9.72 8.57
C LYS A 8 -8.90 -9.72 7.04
N TYR A 9 -8.40 -8.63 6.43
CA TYR A 9 -8.47 -8.44 4.97
C TYR A 9 -7.14 -8.56 4.24
N PHE A 10 -6.03 -8.40 4.96
CA PHE A 10 -4.71 -8.46 4.34
C PHE A 10 -4.21 -9.90 4.30
N GLN A 11 -3.74 -10.30 3.13
CA GLN A 11 -2.88 -11.47 3.04
C GLN A 11 -1.50 -11.10 3.57
N THR A 12 -0.75 -12.06 4.15
CA THR A 12 0.64 -11.84 4.59
C THR A 12 1.48 -11.14 3.52
N LYS A 13 1.27 -11.51 2.25
CA LYS A 13 1.92 -10.89 1.09
C LYS A 13 1.64 -9.38 0.94
N ASN A 14 0.45 -8.91 1.32
CA ASN A 14 0.04 -7.50 1.23
C ASN A 14 0.57 -6.71 2.43
N LEU A 15 0.64 -7.35 3.60
CA LEU A 15 1.31 -6.78 4.77
C LEU A 15 2.79 -6.58 4.48
N ASN A 16 3.43 -7.52 3.79
CA ASN A 16 4.79 -7.34 3.32
C ASN A 16 4.94 -6.20 2.28
N HIS A 17 3.91 -5.92 1.47
CA HIS A 17 3.94 -4.81 0.52
C HIS A 17 3.77 -3.45 1.22
N LEU A 18 2.86 -3.37 2.19
CA LEU A 18 2.79 -2.22 3.10
C LEU A 18 4.08 -2.03 3.89
N ALA A 19 4.78 -3.14 4.15
CA ALA A 19 6.11 -3.14 4.73
C ALA A 19 7.22 -2.78 3.71
N GLY A 20 7.00 -2.82 2.39
CA GLY A 20 8.04 -2.47 1.41
C GLY A 20 8.90 -3.66 0.95
N GLU A 21 8.26 -4.70 0.44
CA GLU A 21 8.91 -5.85 -0.22
C GLU A 21 8.98 -5.68 -1.75
N VAL A 22 10.17 -5.87 -2.36
CA VAL A 22 10.33 -6.03 -3.82
C VAL A 22 10.21 -7.50 -4.18
N LYS A 23 9.32 -7.86 -5.10
CA LYS A 23 9.12 -9.24 -5.54
C LYS A 23 9.54 -9.47 -6.97
N THR A 24 10.17 -10.61 -7.22
CA THR A 24 10.36 -11.18 -8.56
C THR A 24 9.04 -11.69 -9.11
N ALA A 25 8.56 -11.08 -10.20
CA ALA A 25 7.37 -11.53 -10.91
C ALA A 25 7.61 -12.85 -11.65
N LYS A 26 6.53 -13.45 -12.17
CA LYS A 26 6.55 -14.75 -12.86
C LYS A 26 7.52 -14.82 -14.04
N ASN A 27 7.89 -13.68 -14.61
CA ASN A 27 8.87 -13.56 -15.70
C ASN A 27 10.32 -13.36 -15.21
N GLY A 28 10.59 -13.58 -13.93
CA GLY A 28 11.91 -13.38 -13.34
C GLY A 28 12.27 -11.91 -13.10
N LYS A 29 11.41 -10.95 -13.46
CA LYS A 29 11.68 -9.52 -13.25
C LYS A 29 11.06 -9.03 -11.96
N PRO A 30 11.77 -8.32 -11.09
CA PRO A 30 11.16 -7.68 -9.96
C PRO A 30 10.11 -6.64 -10.39
N ILE A 31 8.97 -6.66 -9.73
CA ILE A 31 7.85 -5.74 -9.91
C ILE A 31 7.47 -5.20 -8.54
N LEU A 32 7.43 -3.88 -8.44
CA LEU A 32 6.85 -3.18 -7.30
C LEU A 32 5.33 -3.09 -7.50
N THR A 33 4.55 -3.53 -6.51
CA THR A 33 3.07 -3.44 -6.53
C THR A 33 2.55 -3.05 -5.15
N GLY A 34 1.60 -2.11 -5.07
CA GLY A 34 0.88 -1.80 -3.82
C GLY A 34 1.06 -0.36 -3.31
N ALA A 35 0.47 -0.07 -2.15
CA ALA A 35 0.72 1.15 -1.39
C ALA A 35 2.09 1.10 -0.71
N HIS A 36 2.79 2.23 -0.68
CA HIS A 36 4.12 2.30 -0.09
C HIS A 36 4.07 3.08 1.24
N SER A 37 4.53 2.45 2.33
CA SER A 37 4.90 3.13 3.57
C SER A 37 6.39 3.46 3.52
N GLN A 38 6.80 4.58 4.11
CA GLN A 38 8.21 5.00 4.14
C GLN A 38 9.02 4.41 5.31
N HIS A 39 8.44 3.55 6.15
CA HIS A 39 9.01 3.23 7.46
C HIS A 39 10.28 2.34 7.40
N PRO A 40 11.38 2.73 8.09
CA PRO A 40 12.71 2.10 7.97
C PRO A 40 12.78 0.63 8.40
N ASP A 41 11.96 0.21 9.36
CA ASP A 41 11.98 -1.16 9.91
C ASP A 41 11.35 -2.22 9.00
N PHE A 42 10.73 -1.79 7.90
CA PHE A 42 9.96 -2.68 7.06
C PHE A 42 10.63 -2.98 5.71
N TYR A 43 11.69 -2.23 5.36
CA TYR A 43 12.47 -2.51 4.16
C TYR A 43 13.35 -3.74 4.34
N ALA A 44 13.35 -4.61 3.33
CA ALA A 44 14.52 -5.43 3.12
C ALA A 44 15.68 -4.48 2.76
N LYS A 45 16.67 -4.34 3.65
CA LYS A 45 17.88 -3.52 3.45
C LYS A 45 18.59 -3.85 2.13
N GLU A 46 18.36 -5.06 1.62
CA GLU A 46 18.88 -5.62 0.37
C GLU A 46 18.12 -5.18 -0.89
N SER A 47 16.91 -4.63 -0.76
CA SER A 47 16.03 -4.30 -1.89
C SER A 47 16.40 -3.00 -2.63
N GLY A 48 17.16 -2.10 -2.00
CA GLY A 48 17.63 -0.86 -2.63
C GLY A 48 16.52 0.04 -3.17
N ILE A 49 15.32 0.01 -2.58
CA ILE A 49 14.21 0.90 -2.95
C ILE A 49 14.51 2.32 -2.45
N VAL A 50 14.39 3.31 -3.32
CA VAL A 50 14.52 4.73 -3.03
C VAL A 50 13.22 5.42 -3.47
N TYR A 51 12.59 6.12 -2.53
CA TYR A 51 11.48 7.03 -2.79
C TYR A 51 12.04 8.44 -2.92
N GLU A 52 11.97 9.01 -4.11
CA GLU A 52 12.33 10.41 -4.33
C GLU A 52 11.05 11.24 -4.39
N SER A 53 10.82 12.07 -3.38
CA SER A 53 9.62 12.90 -3.33
C SER A 53 9.56 13.87 -4.51
N GLU A 54 8.43 13.90 -5.20
CA GLU A 54 8.10 14.87 -6.23
C GLU A 54 7.51 16.11 -5.55
N GLY A 55 8.38 16.96 -5.01
CA GLY A 55 8.01 18.21 -4.34
C GLY A 55 8.23 18.19 -2.83
N LYS A 56 7.61 19.15 -2.13
CA LYS A 56 7.78 19.35 -0.69
C LYS A 56 6.95 18.30 0.08
N VAL A 57 7.63 17.50 0.89
CA VAL A 57 6.98 16.62 1.88
C VAL A 57 6.47 17.48 3.04
N VAL A 58 5.23 17.22 3.45
CA VAL A 58 4.60 17.83 4.63
C VAL A 58 4.41 16.74 5.67
N GLU A 59 4.90 16.96 6.87
CA GLU A 59 4.80 15.98 7.96
C GLU A 59 3.34 15.56 8.19
N GLY A 60 3.11 14.25 8.26
CA GLY A 60 1.77 13.71 8.49
C GLY A 60 0.83 13.80 7.28
N MET A 61 1.33 14.17 6.09
CA MET A 61 0.58 14.16 4.83
C MET A 61 1.19 13.16 3.85
N PRO A 62 0.37 12.51 3.00
CA PRO A 62 0.88 11.74 1.88
C PRO A 62 1.60 12.64 0.88
N TYR A 63 2.46 12.04 0.06
CA TYR A 63 3.21 12.79 -0.97
C TYR A 63 3.42 11.95 -2.22
N LYS A 64 3.70 12.63 -3.35
CA LYS A 64 4.12 11.97 -4.58
C LYS A 64 5.60 11.60 -4.50
N ALA A 65 5.96 10.44 -4.99
CA ALA A 65 7.33 9.97 -5.09
C ALA A 65 7.55 9.21 -6.39
N THR A 66 8.70 9.47 -7.00
CA THR A 66 9.28 8.55 -7.97
C THR A 66 9.91 7.39 -7.20
N VAL A 67 9.46 6.16 -7.45
CA VAL A 67 10.03 4.97 -6.81
C VAL A 67 11.06 4.33 -7.71
N ARG A 68 12.27 4.16 -7.18
CA ARG A 68 13.39 3.49 -7.83
C ARG A 68 13.78 2.27 -7.01
N TYR A 69 14.16 1.17 -7.64
CA TYR A 69 14.67 -0.01 -6.93
C TYR A 69 15.72 -0.75 -7.76
N LYS A 70 16.58 -1.52 -7.10
CA LYS A 70 17.69 -2.22 -7.75
C LYS A 70 17.27 -3.61 -8.18
N VAL A 71 17.58 -3.94 -9.43
CA VAL A 71 17.24 -5.19 -10.10
C VAL A 71 18.50 -5.70 -10.76
N GLU A 72 19.11 -6.78 -10.25
CA GLU A 72 20.30 -7.39 -10.85
C GLU A 72 21.42 -6.37 -11.15
N GLY A 73 21.64 -5.41 -10.24
CA GLY A 73 22.64 -4.36 -10.45
C GLY A 73 22.10 -3.06 -11.06
N LYS A 74 20.96 -3.08 -11.75
CA LYS A 74 20.40 -1.96 -12.51
C LYS A 74 19.29 -1.23 -11.73
N ILE A 75 19.23 0.09 -11.86
CA ILE A 75 18.15 0.90 -11.29
C ILE A 75 16.93 0.81 -12.21
N VAL A 76 15.76 0.49 -11.65
CA VAL A 76 14.48 0.45 -12.33
C VAL A 76 13.54 1.45 -11.70
N THR A 77 12.81 2.20 -12.54
CA THR A 77 11.79 3.17 -12.11
C THR A 77 10.41 2.61 -12.39
N THR A 78 9.48 2.74 -11.43
CA THR A 78 8.08 2.38 -11.64
C THR A 78 7.37 3.35 -12.58
N LYS A 79 6.50 2.84 -13.46
CA LYS A 79 5.58 3.66 -14.27
C LYS A 79 4.14 3.47 -13.73
N GLY A 80 3.46 4.55 -13.32
CA GLY A 80 2.04 4.51 -12.93
C GLY A 80 1.70 5.24 -11.63
N PRO A 81 0.42 5.21 -11.18
CA PRO A 81 -0.10 5.90 -9.99
C PRO A 81 0.39 5.34 -8.65
N LEU A 82 1.35 4.40 -8.66
CA LEU A 82 2.08 3.89 -7.49
C LEU A 82 2.99 4.96 -6.84
N SER A 83 2.88 6.20 -7.28
CA SER A 83 3.69 7.30 -6.83
C SER A 83 3.13 7.98 -5.58
N THR A 84 1.97 7.61 -5.02
CA THR A 84 1.54 8.19 -3.73
C THR A 84 1.98 7.33 -2.55
N VAL A 85 2.70 7.96 -1.62
CA VAL A 85 3.26 7.33 -0.43
C VAL A 85 2.48 7.82 0.79
N PHE A 86 2.21 6.92 1.74
CA PHE A 86 1.60 7.29 3.02
C PHE A 86 2.52 8.24 3.81
N PRO A 87 1.97 9.00 4.78
CA PRO A 87 2.80 9.84 5.63
C PRO A 87 3.98 9.08 6.23
N ASP A 88 5.13 9.74 6.26
CA ASP A 88 6.40 9.20 6.77
C ASP A 88 6.30 8.69 8.23
N ASN A 89 5.48 9.37 9.04
CA ASN A 89 5.21 8.99 10.42
C ASN A 89 4.13 7.90 10.60
N TRP A 90 3.65 7.26 9.53
CA TRP A 90 2.71 6.14 9.61
C TRP A 90 3.43 4.80 9.43
N ASN A 91 3.29 3.93 10.43
CA ASN A 91 3.73 2.55 10.35
C ASN A 91 2.69 1.64 9.66
N ALA A 92 3.08 0.41 9.36
CA ALA A 92 2.22 -0.58 8.71
C ALA A 92 0.93 -0.87 9.52
N GLU A 93 1.03 -0.87 10.85
CA GLU A 93 -0.12 -1.08 11.75
C GLU A 93 -1.17 0.02 11.58
N LYS A 94 -0.74 1.29 11.58
CA LYS A 94 -1.64 2.43 11.38
C LYS A 94 -2.32 2.39 10.01
N ILE A 95 -1.56 2.14 8.95
CA ILE A 95 -2.12 2.03 7.59
C ILE A 95 -3.15 0.89 7.53
N THR A 96 -2.79 -0.27 8.09
CA THR A 96 -3.67 -1.44 8.14
C THR A 96 -4.95 -1.12 8.88
N SER A 97 -4.85 -0.54 10.08
CA SER A 97 -5.99 -0.17 10.92
C SER A 97 -6.95 0.79 10.21
N GLU A 98 -6.43 1.84 9.56
CA GLU A 98 -7.25 2.78 8.79
C GLU A 98 -7.96 2.11 7.61
N VAL A 99 -7.26 1.25 6.87
CA VAL A 99 -7.85 0.52 5.74
C VAL A 99 -8.94 -0.43 6.21
N GLU A 100 -8.72 -1.22 7.26
CA GLU A 100 -9.74 -2.12 7.79
C GLU A 100 -10.97 -1.35 8.29
N ARG A 101 -10.75 -0.22 8.99
CA ARG A 101 -11.83 0.68 9.40
C ARG A 101 -12.65 1.16 8.20
N ILE A 102 -12.00 1.61 7.11
CA ILE A 102 -12.68 2.05 5.90
C ILE A 102 -13.50 0.90 5.29
N ILE A 103 -12.94 -0.31 5.22
CA ILE A 103 -13.66 -1.48 4.71
C ILE A 103 -14.91 -1.75 5.56
N GLU A 104 -14.79 -1.82 6.88
CA GLU A 104 -15.93 -2.09 7.76
C GLU A 104 -17.00 -0.99 7.71
N MET A 105 -16.59 0.28 7.54
CA MET A 105 -17.53 1.41 7.49
C MET A 105 -18.20 1.60 6.14
N LYS A 106 -17.51 1.30 5.04
CA LYS A 106 -17.94 1.66 3.68
C LYS A 106 -18.38 0.48 2.84
N LYS A 107 -18.04 -0.76 3.24
CA LYS A 107 -18.44 -1.95 2.49
C LYS A 107 -19.96 -2.09 2.49
N PRO A 108 -20.61 -2.17 1.32
CA PRO A 108 -22.04 -2.44 1.24
C PRO A 108 -22.42 -3.79 1.86
N ALA A 109 -23.66 -3.91 2.34
CA ALA A 109 -24.19 -5.16 2.88
C ALA A 109 -24.20 -6.30 1.86
N HIS A 110 -24.40 -5.97 0.57
CA HIS A 110 -24.32 -6.88 -0.56
C HIS A 110 -23.28 -6.39 -1.56
N VAL A 111 -22.33 -7.26 -1.92
CA VAL A 111 -21.28 -6.94 -2.90
C VAL A 111 -21.23 -8.06 -3.92
N GLU A 112 -21.46 -7.69 -5.19
CA GLU A 112 -21.32 -8.61 -6.31
C GLU A 112 -19.86 -9.08 -6.47
N PRO A 113 -19.62 -10.32 -6.95
CA PRO A 113 -18.28 -10.79 -7.24
C PRO A 113 -17.59 -9.88 -8.27
N GLY A 114 -16.34 -9.51 -8.01
CA GLY A 114 -15.57 -8.62 -8.86
C GLY A 114 -14.70 -7.63 -8.09
N LYS A 115 -14.24 -6.60 -8.79
CA LYS A 115 -13.47 -5.51 -8.18
C LYS A 115 -14.41 -4.60 -7.38
N LEU A 116 -14.00 -4.25 -6.17
CA LEU A 116 -14.65 -3.25 -5.33
C LEU A 116 -13.61 -2.21 -4.93
N THR A 117 -13.92 -0.95 -5.21
CA THR A 117 -13.13 0.20 -4.73
C THR A 117 -13.93 0.91 -3.67
N LEU A 118 -13.31 1.15 -2.52
CA LEU A 118 -13.85 1.97 -1.44
C LEU A 118 -12.96 3.18 -1.23
N GLN A 119 -13.56 4.31 -0.86
CA GLN A 119 -12.85 5.51 -0.45
C GLN A 119 -13.33 5.93 0.93
N GLY A 120 -12.39 6.28 1.81
CA GLY A 120 -12.70 6.83 3.12
C GLY A 120 -11.65 7.81 3.59
N THR A 121 -12.09 8.86 4.27
CA THR A 121 -11.20 9.80 4.94
C THR A 121 -10.56 9.13 6.14
N GLU A 122 -9.24 9.30 6.28
CA GLU A 122 -8.52 8.84 7.47
C GLU A 122 -9.03 9.49 8.75
N THR A 123 -8.86 8.85 9.90
CA THR A 123 -9.47 9.27 11.17
C THR A 123 -9.15 10.72 11.57
N GLY A 124 -7.99 11.26 11.19
CA GLY A 124 -7.60 12.65 11.43
C GLY A 124 -8.18 13.68 10.44
N GLY A 125 -8.94 13.25 9.42
CA GLY A 125 -9.59 14.14 8.45
C GLY A 125 -8.67 14.75 7.38
N LYS A 126 -7.37 14.42 7.37
CA LYS A 126 -6.38 15.13 6.57
C LYS A 126 -6.41 14.74 5.09
N PHE A 127 -6.58 13.46 4.80
CA PHE A 127 -6.60 12.93 3.43
C PHE A 127 -7.52 11.72 3.31
N ASP A 128 -7.84 11.36 2.06
CA ASP A 128 -8.63 10.18 1.76
C ASP A 128 -7.73 9.00 1.41
N ILE A 129 -8.20 7.79 1.68
CA ILE A 129 -7.54 6.55 1.33
C ILE A 129 -8.48 5.80 0.38
N GLU A 130 -7.94 5.41 -0.77
CA GLU A 130 -8.61 4.49 -1.68
C GLU A 130 -8.17 3.07 -1.39
N VAL A 131 -9.14 2.17 -1.35
CA VAL A 131 -8.97 0.75 -1.00
C VAL A 131 -9.53 -0.08 -2.14
N GLU A 132 -8.65 -0.73 -2.89
CA GLU A 132 -9.05 -1.67 -3.94
C GLU A 132 -9.07 -3.09 -3.40
N MET A 133 -10.19 -3.78 -3.63
CA MET A 133 -10.41 -5.15 -3.22
C MET A 133 -10.95 -5.99 -4.36
N ASN A 134 -10.78 -7.30 -4.22
CA ASN A 134 -11.43 -8.28 -5.07
C ASN A 134 -12.34 -9.16 -4.23
N VAL A 135 -13.61 -9.27 -4.63
CA VAL A 135 -14.62 -10.10 -4.00
C VAL A 135 -14.84 -11.33 -4.85
N LYS A 136 -14.63 -12.51 -4.26
CA LYS A 136 -14.86 -13.79 -4.93
C LYS A 136 -16.34 -14.17 -4.89
N ALA A 137 -16.76 -15.07 -5.78
CA ALA A 137 -18.13 -15.62 -5.83
C ALA A 137 -18.61 -16.22 -4.50
N ASN A 138 -17.70 -16.69 -3.65
CA ASN A 138 -18.01 -17.21 -2.31
C ASN A 138 -18.02 -16.14 -1.21
N GLY A 139 -18.08 -14.85 -1.56
CA GLY A 139 -18.06 -13.72 -0.63
C GLY A 139 -16.69 -13.42 0.00
N LYS A 140 -15.64 -14.20 -0.29
CA LYS A 140 -14.29 -13.93 0.23
C LYS A 140 -13.76 -12.63 -0.37
N VAL A 141 -13.50 -11.67 0.49
CA VAL A 141 -12.86 -10.39 0.15
C VAL A 141 -11.34 -10.55 0.28
N THR A 142 -10.60 -9.95 -0.64
CA THR A 142 -9.14 -9.88 -0.56
C THR A 142 -8.70 -8.49 -1.00
N LEU A 143 -7.89 -7.84 -0.17
CA LEU A 143 -7.29 -6.57 -0.53
C LEU A 143 -6.34 -6.76 -1.74
N VAL A 144 -6.45 -5.88 -2.72
CA VAL A 144 -5.58 -5.82 -3.91
C VAL A 144 -4.50 -4.77 -3.68
N THR A 145 -4.92 -3.53 -3.43
CA THR A 145 -4.04 -2.41 -3.13
C THR A 145 -4.77 -1.37 -2.28
N THR A 146 -4.01 -0.46 -1.70
CA THR A 146 -4.52 0.75 -1.05
C THR A 146 -3.62 1.91 -1.50
N TYR A 147 -4.08 3.14 -1.44
CA TYR A 147 -3.22 4.30 -1.63
C TYR A 147 -3.84 5.56 -1.00
N PRO A 148 -3.00 6.45 -0.46
CA PRO A 148 -3.49 7.75 -0.02
C PRO A 148 -3.75 8.64 -1.24
N LEU A 149 -4.82 9.41 -1.19
CA LEU A 149 -5.21 10.40 -2.18
C LEU A 149 -4.65 11.76 -1.78
N LEU A 150 -3.93 12.38 -2.71
CA LEU A 150 -3.47 13.75 -2.59
C LEU A 150 -4.61 14.69 -2.98
N LYS A 151 -4.92 15.65 -2.12
CA LYS A 151 -5.86 16.73 -2.41
C LYS A 151 -5.15 17.85 -3.17
#